data_AF-A0A8J3YTR0-F1
#
_entry.id   AF-A0A8J3YTR0-F1
#
_cell.length_a   1.000
_cell.length_b   1.000
_cell.length_c   1.000
_cell.angle_alpha   90.00
_cell.angle_beta   90.00
_cell.angle_gamma   90.00
#
_symmetry.space_group_name_H-M   'P 1'
#
loop_
_entity.id
_entity.type
_entity.pdbx_description
1 polymer ?
#
loop_
_entity_poly.entity_id
_entity_poly.type
_entity_poly.pdbx_seq_one_letter_code
_entity_poly.pdbx_strand_id
1 'polypeptide(L)'
;MRATERAVLDAAERVATAATELGASARGLAALARDATVESGRALGTVEALRTATADIRSAVGLISQVSAQTRLLALNATIVAAHGGGTWRGFGLPTDPPADEAAVPDRVDALLRAVDEAVTALERATAGIRRMDETITGITAAVDGAGGASAGLCRLVEALRTEVTHAAAALRDD
;
A
#
# COMPACT_ATOMS: atom_id res chain seq x y z
N MET A 1 34.32 -3.08 44.81
CA MET A 1 33.02 -2.49 45.21
C MET A 1 32.74 -1.14 44.54
N ARG A 2 33.53 -0.08 44.75
CA ARG A 2 33.32 1.20 44.02
C ARG A 2 33.42 1.10 42.49
N ALA A 3 34.29 0.22 42.00
CA ALA A 3 34.43 -0.03 40.56
C ALA A 3 33.18 -0.72 39.96
N THR A 4 32.57 -1.66 40.68
CA THR A 4 31.37 -2.37 40.24
C THR A 4 30.14 -1.48 40.33
N GLU A 5 30.01 -0.69 41.41
CA GLU A 5 28.97 0.35 41.55
C GLU A 5 29.01 1.34 40.39
N ARG A 6 30.18 1.91 40.10
CA ARG A 6 30.36 2.87 39.00
C ARG A 6 30.06 2.26 37.63
N ALA A 7 30.40 0.99 37.43
CA ALA A 7 30.08 0.27 36.20
C ALA A 7 28.57 0.05 36.04
N VAL A 8 27.84 -0.26 37.11
CA VAL A 8 26.37 -0.41 37.06
C VAL A 8 25.71 0.94 36.79
N LEU A 9 26.17 2.03 37.42
CA LEU A 9 25.64 3.37 37.17
C LEU A 9 25.89 3.85 35.73
N ASP A 10 27.09 3.62 35.17
CA ASP A 10 27.41 3.93 33.76
C ASP A 10 26.53 3.11 32.80
N ALA A 11 26.35 1.81 33.08
CA ALA A 11 25.46 0.96 32.30
C ALA A 11 24.00 1.45 32.36
N ALA A 12 23.52 1.83 33.55
CA ALA A 12 22.18 2.38 33.75
C ALA A 12 21.99 3.68 32.95
N GLU A 13 22.95 4.59 32.98
CA GLU A 13 22.92 5.84 32.21
C GLU A 13 22.85 5.58 30.71
N ARG A 14 23.69 4.66 30.18
CA ARG A 14 23.64 4.27 28.77
C ARG A 14 22.29 3.67 28.36
N VAL A 15 21.68 2.85 29.21
CA VAL A 15 20.36 2.27 28.96
C VAL A 15 19.28 3.36 28.97
N ALA A 16 19.34 4.34 29.86
CA ALA A 16 18.42 5.49 29.86
C ALA A 16 18.52 6.32 28.57
N THR A 17 19.74 6.61 28.12
CA THR A 17 19.97 7.31 26.85
C THR A 17 19.40 6.53 25.69
N ALA A 18 19.73 5.23 25.58
CA ALA A 18 19.22 4.36 24.52
C ALA A 18 17.68 4.23 24.55
N ALA A 19 17.07 4.14 25.74
CA ALA A 19 15.62 4.11 25.89
C ALA A 19 14.96 5.41 25.41
N THR A 20 15.56 6.56 25.73
CA THR A 20 15.07 7.87 25.27
C THR A 20 15.15 8.00 23.75
N GLU A 21 16.26 7.58 23.15
CA GLU A 21 16.45 7.55 21.70
C GLU A 21 15.48 6.59 21.00
N LEU A 22 15.24 5.40 21.58
CA LEU A 22 14.24 4.46 21.10
C LEU A 22 12.82 5.06 21.15
N GLY A 23 12.46 5.75 22.25
CA GLY A 23 11.16 6.40 22.37
C GLY A 23 10.98 7.56 21.38
N ALA A 24 12.03 8.33 21.08
CA ALA A 24 12.01 9.34 20.04
C ALA A 24 11.86 8.71 18.64
N SER A 25 12.62 7.65 18.36
CA SER A 25 12.57 6.92 17.09
C SER A 25 11.20 6.28 16.85
N ALA A 26 10.61 5.66 17.88
CA ALA A 26 9.27 5.08 17.83
C ALA A 26 8.22 6.14 17.48
N ARG A 27 8.26 7.32 18.13
CA ARG A 27 7.34 8.43 17.80
C ARG A 27 7.50 8.93 16.35
N GLY A 28 8.74 8.99 15.85
CA GLY A 28 9.03 9.32 14.45
C GLY A 28 8.46 8.29 13.48
N LEU A 29 8.64 7.00 13.77
CA LEU A 29 8.05 5.91 13.00
C LEU A 29 6.52 5.95 13.03
N ALA A 30 5.90 6.32 14.16
CA ALA A 30 4.45 6.45 14.27
C ALA A 30 3.92 7.55 13.35
N ALA A 31 4.63 8.68 13.24
CA ALA A 31 4.28 9.74 12.30
C ALA A 31 4.38 9.25 10.85
N LEU A 32 5.47 8.57 10.50
CA LEU A 32 5.66 7.99 9.17
C LEU A 32 4.58 6.96 8.81
N ALA A 33 4.17 6.11 9.76
CA ALA A 33 3.09 5.15 9.55
C ALA A 33 1.73 5.82 9.30
N ARG A 34 1.43 6.91 10.01
CA ARG A 34 0.22 7.73 9.76
C ARG A 34 0.25 8.37 8.38
N ASP A 35 1.36 8.97 7.99
CA ASP A 35 1.52 9.59 6.67
C ASP A 35 1.37 8.53 5.55
N ALA A 36 2.01 7.36 5.72
CA ALA A 36 1.87 6.24 4.79
C ALA A 36 0.43 5.74 4.67
N THR A 37 -0.35 5.78 5.76
CA THR A 37 -1.78 5.42 5.74
C THR A 37 -2.58 6.41 4.91
N VAL A 38 -2.31 7.72 5.06
CA VAL A 38 -2.96 8.77 4.26
C VAL A 38 -2.63 8.60 2.78
N GLU A 39 -1.36 8.41 2.43
CA GLU A 39 -0.97 8.22 1.03
C GLU A 39 -1.54 6.92 0.43
N SER A 40 -1.58 5.83 1.20
CA SER A 40 -2.21 4.57 0.75
C SER A 40 -3.71 4.76 0.49
N GLY A 41 -4.39 5.55 1.33
CA GLY A 41 -5.80 5.91 1.13
C GLY A 41 -6.02 6.73 -0.14
N ARG A 42 -5.14 7.69 -0.45
CA ARG A 42 -5.22 8.46 -1.71
C ARG A 42 -4.97 7.57 -2.92
N ALA A 43 -3.96 6.71 -2.87
CA ALA A 43 -3.65 5.76 -3.93
C ALA A 43 -4.84 4.82 -4.21
N LEU A 44 -5.50 4.32 -3.16
CA LEU A 44 -6.72 3.50 -3.31
C LEU A 44 -7.83 4.26 -4.04
N GLY A 45 -8.05 5.53 -3.68
CA GLY A 45 -9.02 6.39 -4.37
C GLY A 45 -8.70 6.60 -5.85
N THR A 46 -7.42 6.79 -6.21
CA THR A 46 -6.99 6.92 -7.60
C THR A 46 -7.19 5.62 -8.39
N VAL A 47 -6.87 4.46 -7.79
CA VAL A 47 -7.07 3.16 -8.43
C VAL A 47 -8.55 2.86 -8.64
N GLU A 48 -9.42 3.23 -7.70
CA GLU A 48 -10.87 3.07 -7.84
C GLU A 48 -11.46 3.96 -8.95
N ALA A 49 -10.95 5.19 -9.08
CA ALA A 49 -11.29 6.06 -10.20
C ALA A 49 -10.84 5.46 -11.54
N LEU A 50 -9.64 4.87 -11.59
CA LEU A 50 -9.13 4.16 -12.78
C LEU A 50 -9.99 2.93 -13.11
N ARG A 51 -10.43 2.17 -12.11
CA ARG A 51 -11.36 1.03 -12.27
C ARG A 51 -12.65 1.47 -12.95
N THR A 52 -13.24 2.55 -12.44
CA THR A 52 -14.48 3.13 -12.98
C THR A 52 -14.29 3.59 -14.43
N ALA A 53 -13.26 4.40 -14.69
CA ALA A 53 -12.96 4.87 -16.05
C ALA A 53 -12.72 3.72 -17.03
N THR A 54 -12.04 2.65 -16.60
CA THR A 54 -11.80 1.49 -17.46
C THR A 54 -13.07 0.67 -17.70
N ALA A 55 -13.98 0.59 -16.73
CA ALA A 55 -15.29 -0.03 -16.92
C ALA A 55 -16.14 0.74 -17.93
N ASP A 56 -16.10 2.08 -17.89
CA ASP A 56 -16.77 2.93 -18.88
C ASP A 56 -16.19 2.72 -20.29
N ILE A 57 -14.86 2.62 -20.39
CA ILE A 57 -14.18 2.26 -21.64
C ILE A 57 -14.65 0.89 -22.15
N ARG A 58 -14.76 -0.12 -21.28
CA ARG A 58 -15.29 -1.44 -21.67
C ARG A 58 -16.69 -1.34 -22.25
N SER A 59 -17.57 -0.56 -21.62
CA SER A 59 -18.94 -0.33 -22.10
C SER A 59 -18.95 0.33 -23.49
N ALA A 60 -18.13 1.38 -23.67
CA ALA A 60 -17.98 2.07 -24.95
C ALA A 60 -17.43 1.15 -26.04
N VAL A 61 -16.41 0.34 -25.75
CA VAL A 61 -15.86 -0.67 -26.67
C VAL A 61 -16.91 -1.71 -27.04
N GLY A 62 -17.75 -2.13 -26.09
CA GLY A 62 -18.88 -3.02 -26.36
C GLY A 62 -19.88 -2.42 -27.36
N LEU A 63 -20.26 -1.16 -27.17
CA LEU A 63 -21.13 -0.42 -28.10
C LEU A 63 -20.50 -0.26 -29.49
N ILE A 64 -19.21 0.11 -29.55
CA ILE A 64 -18.46 0.22 -30.82
C ILE A 64 -18.43 -1.13 -31.54
N SER A 65 -18.21 -2.23 -30.80
CA SER A 65 -18.21 -3.58 -31.38
C SER A 65 -19.57 -3.94 -31.97
N GLN A 66 -20.67 -3.57 -31.31
CA GLN A 66 -22.03 -3.76 -31.83
C GLN A 66 -22.29 -2.94 -33.09
N VAL A 67 -21.95 -1.65 -33.09
CA VAL A 67 -22.11 -0.76 -34.25
C VAL A 67 -21.24 -1.24 -35.42
N SER A 68 -20.02 -1.67 -35.14
CA SER A 68 -19.10 -2.19 -36.15
C SER A 68 -19.62 -3.49 -36.75
N ALA A 69 -20.19 -4.39 -35.94
CA ALA A 69 -20.83 -5.60 -36.43
C ALA A 69 -22.03 -5.30 -37.34
N GLN A 70 -22.90 -4.34 -36.98
CA GLN A 70 -24.01 -3.91 -37.83
C GLN A 70 -23.53 -3.26 -39.13
N THR A 71 -22.53 -2.38 -39.05
CA THR A 71 -21.93 -1.71 -40.21
C THR A 71 -21.30 -2.72 -41.16
N ARG A 72 -20.67 -3.76 -40.61
CA ARG A 72 -20.06 -4.85 -41.36
C ARG A 72 -21.08 -5.73 -42.06
N LEU A 73 -22.22 -6.00 -41.43
CA LEU A 73 -23.35 -6.66 -42.09
C LEU A 73 -23.91 -5.80 -43.23
N LEU A 74 -24.01 -4.49 -43.03
CA LEU A 74 -24.46 -3.56 -44.07
C LEU A 74 -23.45 -3.51 -45.24
N ALA A 75 -22.15 -3.46 -44.95
CA ALA A 75 -21.08 -3.51 -45.93
C ALA A 75 -21.05 -4.83 -46.69
N LEU A 76 -21.25 -5.96 -46.01
CA LEU A 76 -21.38 -7.27 -46.63
C LEU A 76 -22.58 -7.32 -47.59
N ASN A 77 -23.74 -6.81 -47.17
CA ASN A 77 -24.92 -6.72 -48.03
C ASN A 77 -24.62 -5.88 -49.28
N ALA A 78 -23.92 -4.75 -49.13
CA ALA A 78 -23.51 -3.91 -50.26
C ALA A 78 -22.54 -4.63 -51.20
N THR A 79 -21.55 -5.36 -50.67
CA THR A 79 -20.61 -6.18 -51.45
C THR A 79 -21.32 -7.30 -52.21
N ILE A 80 -22.34 -7.95 -51.63
CA ILE A 80 -23.17 -8.96 -52.32
C ILE A 80 -23.94 -8.33 -53.49
N VAL A 81 -24.55 -7.17 -53.27
CA VAL A 81 -25.27 -6.42 -54.32
C VAL A 81 -24.31 -5.98 -55.43
N ALA A 82 -23.11 -5.51 -55.08
CA ALA A 82 -22.07 -5.14 -56.04
C ALA A 82 -21.59 -6.33 -56.88
N ALA A 83 -21.49 -7.52 -56.28
CA ALA A 83 -21.17 -8.75 -57.00
C ALA A 83 -22.29 -9.18 -57.97
N HIS A 84 -23.56 -8.96 -57.61
CA HIS A 84 -24.73 -9.29 -58.45
C HIS A 84 -25.02 -8.25 -59.55
N GLY A 85 -24.70 -6.98 -59.35
CA GLY A 85 -25.11 -5.86 -60.21
C GLY A 85 -24.41 -5.77 -61.57
N GLY A 86 -23.49 -6.68 -61.91
CA GLY A 86 -22.74 -6.65 -63.17
C GLY A 86 -21.61 -5.61 -63.19
N GLY A 87 -21.13 -5.25 -64.39
CA GLY A 87 -19.88 -4.49 -64.58
C GLY A 87 -19.83 -3.10 -63.95
N THR A 88 -20.99 -2.46 -63.73
CA THR A 88 -21.12 -1.10 -63.18
C THR A 88 -20.83 -1.00 -61.68
N TRP A 89 -20.89 -2.09 -60.92
CA TRP A 89 -20.78 -2.05 -59.45
C TRP A 89 -19.53 -2.74 -58.88
N ARG A 90 -18.67 -3.31 -59.74
CA ARG A 90 -17.49 -4.11 -59.32
C ARG A 90 -16.46 -3.37 -58.46
N GLY A 91 -16.44 -2.04 -58.45
CA GLY A 91 -15.50 -1.23 -57.66
C GLY A 91 -15.96 -0.86 -56.24
N PHE A 92 -17.20 -1.21 -55.86
CA PHE A 92 -17.82 -0.74 -54.60
C PHE A 92 -17.73 -1.72 -53.43
N GLY A 93 -16.94 -2.80 -53.55
CA GLY A 93 -16.75 -3.76 -52.46
C GLY A 93 -16.01 -3.13 -51.28
N LEU A 94 -16.65 -3.10 -50.11
CA LEU A 94 -16.03 -2.66 -48.85
C LEU A 94 -15.43 -3.86 -48.12
N PRO A 95 -14.26 -3.71 -47.45
CA PRO A 95 -13.70 -4.74 -46.59
C PRO A 95 -14.67 -5.12 -45.47
N THR A 96 -14.87 -6.42 -45.25
CA THR A 96 -15.81 -6.93 -44.23
C THR A 96 -15.13 -7.47 -42.98
N ASP A 97 -13.81 -7.54 -42.90
CA ASP A 97 -13.11 -8.04 -41.72
C ASP A 97 -12.47 -6.90 -40.91
N PRO A 98 -12.39 -7.00 -39.57
CA PRO A 98 -11.72 -6.00 -38.75
C PRO A 98 -10.22 -6.06 -38.99
N PRO A 99 -9.50 -4.93 -38.90
CA PRO A 99 -8.07 -4.96 -38.68
C PRO A 99 -7.75 -5.68 -37.36
N ALA A 100 -6.64 -6.44 -37.34
CA ALA A 100 -6.25 -7.26 -36.19
C ALA A 100 -6.11 -6.46 -34.88
N ASP A 101 -5.66 -5.20 -34.97
CA ASP A 101 -5.53 -4.31 -33.80
C ASP A 101 -6.88 -4.00 -33.15
N GLU A 102 -7.94 -3.86 -33.93
CA GLU A 102 -9.28 -3.57 -33.42
C GLU A 102 -9.88 -4.80 -32.73
N ALA A 103 -9.62 -5.99 -33.26
CA ALA A 103 -10.04 -7.26 -32.65
C ALA A 103 -9.40 -7.51 -31.28
N ALA A 104 -8.21 -6.95 -31.01
CA ALA A 104 -7.50 -7.13 -29.75
C ALA A 104 -7.91 -6.12 -28.64
N VAL A 105 -8.70 -5.09 -28.95
CA VAL A 105 -9.06 -4.04 -27.98
C VAL A 105 -9.81 -4.57 -26.76
N PRO A 106 -10.83 -5.46 -26.88
CA PRO A 106 -11.53 -5.99 -25.72
C PRO A 106 -10.61 -6.72 -24.73
N ASP A 107 -9.71 -7.56 -25.25
CA ASP A 107 -8.73 -8.31 -24.45
C ASP A 107 -7.77 -7.37 -23.69
N ARG A 108 -7.38 -6.25 -24.32
CA ARG A 108 -6.54 -5.22 -23.68
C ARG A 108 -7.26 -4.51 -22.54
N VAL A 109 -8.55 -4.19 -22.72
CA VAL A 109 -9.36 -3.58 -21.65
C VAL A 109 -9.54 -4.54 -20.48
N ASP A 110 -9.76 -5.83 -20.75
CA ASP A 110 -9.84 -6.86 -19.71
C ASP A 110 -8.50 -7.07 -18.98
N ALA A 111 -7.38 -6.98 -19.70
CA ALA A 111 -6.06 -6.99 -19.08
C ALA A 111 -5.84 -5.78 -18.16
N LEU A 112 -6.27 -4.59 -18.57
CA LEU A 112 -6.18 -3.39 -17.75
C LEU A 112 -7.00 -3.51 -16.46
N LEU A 113 -8.22 -4.05 -16.53
CA LEU A 113 -9.05 -4.26 -15.34
C LEU A 113 -8.47 -5.28 -14.37
N ARG A 114 -7.88 -6.37 -14.88
CA ARG A 114 -7.13 -7.30 -14.04
C ARG A 114 -5.95 -6.64 -13.33
N ALA A 115 -5.18 -5.81 -14.04
CA ALA A 115 -4.06 -5.07 -13.45
C ALA A 115 -4.52 -4.08 -12.37
N VAL A 116 -5.69 -3.45 -12.55
CA VAL A 116 -6.33 -2.59 -11.54
C VAL A 116 -6.72 -3.39 -10.30
N ASP A 117 -7.34 -4.55 -10.44
CA ASP A 117 -7.72 -5.41 -9.31
C ASP A 117 -6.48 -5.92 -8.53
N GLU A 118 -5.41 -6.25 -9.24
CA GLU A 118 -4.11 -6.59 -8.65
C GLU A 118 -3.53 -5.41 -7.86
N ALA A 119 -3.62 -4.19 -8.39
CA ALA A 119 -3.17 -2.98 -7.72
C ALA A 119 -3.98 -2.71 -6.44
N VAL A 120 -5.30 -2.88 -6.45
CA VAL A 120 -6.14 -2.79 -5.24
C VAL A 120 -5.67 -3.79 -4.19
N THR A 121 -5.50 -5.05 -4.58
CA THR A 121 -5.05 -6.12 -3.67
C THR A 121 -3.65 -5.83 -3.09
N ALA A 122 -2.76 -5.21 -3.85
CA ALA A 122 -1.44 -4.80 -3.38
C ALA A 122 -1.54 -3.64 -2.36
N LEU A 123 -2.40 -2.65 -2.61
CA LEU A 123 -2.63 -1.52 -1.71
C LEU A 123 -3.28 -1.95 -0.39
N GLU A 124 -4.21 -2.91 -0.42
CA GLU A 124 -4.80 -3.48 0.80
C GLU A 124 -3.75 -4.17 1.65
N ARG A 125 -2.86 -4.96 1.03
CA ARG A 125 -1.73 -5.61 1.71
C ARG A 125 -0.76 -4.59 2.30
N ALA A 126 -0.46 -3.51 1.57
CA ALA A 126 0.38 -2.42 2.07
C ALA A 126 -0.26 -1.74 3.29
N THR A 127 -1.55 -1.43 3.22
CA THR A 127 -2.32 -0.84 4.33
C THR A 127 -2.32 -1.74 5.58
N ALA A 128 -2.50 -3.06 5.39
CA ALA A 128 -2.39 -4.03 6.48
C ALA A 128 -0.97 -4.11 7.07
N GLY A 129 0.06 -3.96 6.24
CA GLY A 129 1.45 -3.84 6.68
C GLY A 129 1.67 -2.61 7.56
N ILE A 130 1.17 -1.44 7.14
CA ILE A 130 1.29 -0.18 7.88
C ILE A 130 0.59 -0.26 9.25
N ARG A 131 -0.60 -0.87 9.32
CA ARG A 131 -1.30 -1.09 10.61
C ARG A 131 -0.49 -1.94 11.59
N ARG A 132 0.14 -3.02 11.11
CA ARG A 132 1.04 -3.84 11.95
C ARG A 132 2.27 -3.06 12.42
N MET A 133 2.78 -2.15 11.59
CA MET A 133 3.87 -1.25 12.01
C MET A 133 3.40 -0.34 13.15
N ASP A 134 2.22 0.28 13.04
CA ASP A 134 1.66 1.15 14.07
C ASP A 134 1.44 0.42 15.42
N GLU A 135 0.95 -0.82 15.38
CA GLU A 135 0.84 -1.70 16.56
C GLU A 135 2.22 -1.99 17.19
N THR A 136 3.21 -2.31 16.36
CA THR A 136 4.58 -2.59 16.83
C THR A 136 5.20 -1.35 17.48
N ILE A 137 5.01 -0.18 16.87
CA ILE A 137 5.50 1.10 17.37
C ILE A 137 4.84 1.45 18.71
N THR A 138 3.52 1.24 18.83
CA THR A 138 2.79 1.41 20.08
C THR A 138 3.35 0.50 21.18
N GLY A 139 3.66 -0.76 20.83
CA GLY A 139 4.33 -1.70 21.73
C GLY A 139 5.71 -1.23 22.19
N ILE A 140 6.53 -0.66 21.29
CA ILE A 140 7.84 -0.09 21.64
C ILE A 140 7.68 1.09 22.58
N THR A 141 6.78 2.04 22.27
CA THR A 141 6.53 3.19 23.15
C THR A 141 6.03 2.74 24.52
N ALA A 142 5.14 1.75 24.57
CA ALA A 142 4.69 1.15 25.83
C ALA A 142 5.83 0.49 26.62
N ALA A 143 6.76 -0.19 25.97
CA ALA A 143 7.92 -0.81 26.63
C ALA A 143 8.94 0.23 27.15
N VAL A 144 9.14 1.33 26.42
CA VAL A 144 10.06 2.41 26.80
C VAL A 144 9.48 3.24 27.95
N ASP A 145 8.26 3.75 27.78
CA ASP A 145 7.62 4.69 28.73
C ASP A 145 6.88 3.96 29.86
N GLY A 146 6.54 2.69 29.65
CA GLY A 146 5.73 1.90 30.58
C GLY A 146 4.25 2.29 30.57
N ALA A 147 3.75 2.81 29.45
CA ALA A 147 2.35 3.14 29.22
C ALA A 147 1.59 1.85 28.85
N GLY A 148 1.05 1.12 29.84
CA GLY A 148 0.30 -0.11 29.54
C GLY A 148 -0.04 -1.06 30.70
N GLY A 149 0.44 -0.80 31.92
CA GLY A 149 0.15 -1.66 33.07
C GLY A 149 1.10 -2.86 33.24
N ALA A 150 1.25 -3.27 34.50
CA ALA A 150 2.09 -4.35 35.07
C ALA A 150 3.62 -4.27 34.87
N SER A 151 4.14 -3.76 33.75
CA SER A 151 5.59 -3.65 33.52
C SER A 151 6.11 -2.22 33.78
N ALA A 152 7.18 -2.10 34.56
CA ALA A 152 7.93 -0.84 34.63
C ALA A 152 8.61 -0.62 33.26
N GLY A 153 8.38 0.54 32.64
CA GLY A 153 9.08 0.88 31.39
C GLY A 153 10.59 0.97 31.61
N LEU A 154 11.38 0.83 30.54
CA LEU A 154 12.84 0.87 30.61
C LEU A 154 13.36 2.10 31.39
N CYS A 155 12.78 3.27 31.15
CA CYS A 155 13.15 4.50 31.88
C CYS A 155 12.89 4.38 33.39
N ARG A 156 11.76 3.77 33.81
CA ARG A 156 11.43 3.57 35.22
C ARG A 156 12.34 2.53 35.88
N LEU A 157 12.65 1.45 35.16
CA LEU A 157 13.56 0.40 35.65
C LEU A 157 14.97 0.94 35.86
N VAL A 158 15.46 1.77 34.94
CA VAL A 158 16.77 2.42 35.07
C VAL A 158 16.79 3.36 36.28
N GLU A 159 15.75 4.16 36.50
CA GLU A 159 15.69 5.08 37.63
C GLU A 159 15.61 4.34 38.98
N ALA A 160 14.82 3.25 39.04
CA ALA A 160 14.75 2.37 40.20
C ALA A 160 16.10 1.72 40.50
N LEU A 161 16.78 1.20 39.46
CA LEU A 161 18.12 0.61 39.59
C LEU A 161 19.15 1.61 40.11
N ARG A 162 19.14 2.85 39.58
CA ARG A 162 20.03 3.92 40.06
C ARG A 162 19.80 4.18 41.55
N THR A 163 18.53 4.32 41.96
CA THR A 163 18.15 4.57 43.35
C THR A 163 18.63 3.45 44.27
N GLU A 164 18.37 2.20 43.90
CA GLU A 164 18.81 1.01 44.65
C GLU A 164 20.32 0.94 44.80
N VAL A 165 21.08 1.18 43.72
CA VAL A 165 22.55 1.16 43.77
C VAL A 165 23.08 2.25 44.70
N THR A 166 22.52 3.46 44.66
CA THR A 166 22.93 4.54 45.57
C THR A 166 22.57 4.25 47.02
N HIS A 167 21.42 3.62 47.27
CA HIS A 167 20.98 3.28 48.61
C HIS A 167 21.83 2.15 49.21
N ALA A 168 22.12 1.10 48.44
CA ALA A 168 23.03 0.02 48.82
C ALA A 168 24.45 0.54 49.09
N ALA A 169 24.95 1.48 48.28
CA ALA A 169 26.24 2.10 48.48
C ALA A 169 26.31 2.98 49.75
N ALA A 170 25.20 3.61 50.15
CA ALA A 170 25.09 4.37 51.38
C ALA A 170 25.06 3.45 52.61
N ALA A 171 24.23 2.40 52.59
CA ALA A 171 24.13 1.43 53.68
C ALA A 171 25.48 0.75 53.99
N LEU A 172 26.25 0.39 52.97
CA LEU A 172 27.59 -0.20 53.12
C LEU A 172 28.68 0.80 53.54
N ARG A 173 28.36 2.09 53.62
CA ARG A 173 29.27 3.14 54.12
C ARG A 173 29.07 3.42 55.61
N ASP A 174 27.89 3.09 56.12
CA ASP A 174 27.50 3.29 57.52
C ASP A 174 27.79 2.05 58.41
N ASP A 175 28.09 0.89 57.80
CA ASP A 175 28.67 -0.32 58.42
C ASP A 175 30.21 -0.31 58.38
#